data_AF-A0A3D5D7M5-F1
#
_entry.id   AF-A0A3D5D7M5-F1
#
_cell.length_a   1.000
_cell.length_b   1.000
_cell.length_c   1.000
_cell.angle_alpha   90.00
_cell.angle_beta   90.00
_cell.angle_gamma   90.00
#
_symmetry.space_group_name_H-M   'P 1'
#
loop_
_entity.id
_entity.type
_entity.pdbx_description
1 polymer ?
#
loop_
_entity_poly.entity_id
_entity_poly.type
_entity_poly.pdbx_seq_one_letter_code
_entity_poly.pdbx_strand_id
1 'polypeptide(L)'
;MVARVTLEIALRREFDYLIPPELEGRVEVGTRVKVPFGHRQVLGCVTGLAEQSDYDALKPIAKIIGAQSLVTPRVLELARWIAEYYCCATETALKSVLPDAVRKEQEGWRERLHVRLLPGDDGVGELTKRQLEVYQVIEENRSLPLQELLQITGTTAPTVRKLEDKGLIEIAPQISERDPYANEEIVPTQPLTLNAEQAVALEAINDRPGKFFLLHGVTGSGKTEVYLQAIAAALEQGKGAIVLVPEISLTPQTVERFKARFSSGPLKTLVAVLHSHLSAGERHDEWHKIRQGRAKIVIGARSAIFAPVEPLGLIIVDEEHEHSYKQEESPRYHARDVAV
;
A
#
# COMPACT_ATOMS: atom_id res chain seq x y z
N MET A 1 27.51 -2.40 -20.94
CA MET A 1 26.16 -2.89 -20.59
C MET A 1 25.09 -2.03 -21.26
N VAL A 2 24.00 -2.66 -21.71
CA VAL A 2 22.86 -2.01 -22.37
C VAL A 2 21.61 -2.19 -21.51
N ALA A 3 20.81 -1.14 -21.38
CA ALA A 3 19.48 -1.19 -20.78
C ALA A 3 18.41 -1.07 -21.87
N ARG A 4 17.44 -1.99 -21.86
CA ARG A 4 16.19 -1.87 -22.63
C ARG A 4 15.21 -1.04 -21.80
N VAL A 5 14.71 0.04 -22.38
CA VAL A 5 13.87 1.03 -21.68
C VAL A 5 12.55 1.20 -22.40
N THR A 6 11.44 0.99 -21.67
CA THR A 6 10.10 1.40 -22.12
C THR A 6 9.90 2.87 -21.75
N LEU A 7 9.62 3.71 -22.75
CA LEU A 7 9.47 5.16 -22.54
C LEU A 7 8.05 5.53 -22.11
N GLU A 8 7.91 6.55 -21.25
CA GLU A 8 6.62 7.02 -20.72
C GLU A 8 5.83 7.90 -21.72
N ILE A 9 5.84 7.53 -23.01
CA ILE A 9 5.23 8.28 -24.12
C ILE A 9 4.40 7.39 -25.06
N ALA A 10 3.90 6.23 -24.59
CA ALA A 10 2.92 5.40 -25.30
C ALA A 10 3.36 4.82 -26.66
N LEU A 11 4.65 4.53 -26.84
CA LEU A 11 5.17 4.05 -28.13
C LEU A 11 5.06 2.53 -28.36
N ARG A 12 4.64 1.75 -27.35
CA ARG A 12 4.56 0.27 -27.41
C ARG A 12 5.85 -0.40 -27.89
N ARG A 13 7.00 0.21 -27.59
CA ARG A 13 8.33 -0.27 -28.00
C ARG A 13 9.33 -0.03 -26.88
N GLU A 14 10.30 -0.94 -26.80
CA GLU A 14 11.50 -0.78 -25.99
C GLU A 14 12.58 -0.09 -26.83
N PHE A 15 13.46 0.65 -26.16
CA PHE A 15 14.58 1.34 -26.76
C PHE A 15 15.86 1.03 -25.99
N ASP A 16 16.95 0.80 -26.70
CA ASP A 16 18.23 0.45 -26.11
C ASP A 16 19.01 1.73 -25.75
N TYR A 17 19.59 1.74 -24.56
CA TYR A 17 20.46 2.82 -24.08
C TYR A 17 21.72 2.24 -23.44
N LEU A 18 22.83 2.96 -23.58
CA LEU A 18 24.05 2.63 -22.85
C LEU A 18 23.90 2.99 -21.38
N ILE A 19 24.37 2.09 -20.50
CA ILE A 19 24.53 2.39 -19.08
C ILE A 19 25.92 3.03 -18.92
N PRO A 20 26.00 4.32 -18.54
CA PRO A 20 27.28 4.97 -18.26
C PRO A 20 28.00 4.29 -17.08
N PRO A 21 29.35 4.27 -17.04
CA PRO A 21 30.11 3.67 -15.94
C PRO A 21 29.70 4.17 -14.55
N GLU A 22 29.34 5.45 -14.43
CA GLU A 22 28.88 6.08 -13.18
C GLU A 22 27.56 5.51 -12.64
N LEU A 23 26.77 4.87 -13.50
CA LEU A 23 25.48 4.27 -13.18
C LEU A 23 25.54 2.72 -13.15
N GLU A 24 26.69 2.12 -13.44
CA GLU A 24 26.86 0.67 -13.35
C GLU A 24 26.62 0.18 -11.91
N GLY A 25 25.96 -0.97 -11.79
CA GLY A 25 25.54 -1.53 -10.50
C GLY A 25 24.36 -0.82 -9.82
N ARG A 26 23.88 0.31 -10.37
CA ARG A 26 22.70 1.04 -9.86
C ARG A 26 21.48 0.96 -10.77
N VAL A 27 21.69 0.54 -12.02
CA VAL A 27 20.63 0.34 -13.00
C VAL A 27 20.26 -1.13 -13.03
N GLU A 28 19.03 -1.42 -12.61
CA GLU A 28 18.43 -2.74 -12.58
C GLU A 28 17.11 -2.73 -13.36
N VAL A 29 16.54 -3.91 -13.59
CA VAL A 29 15.16 -3.99 -14.10
C VAL A 29 14.23 -3.30 -13.11
N GLY A 30 13.42 -2.39 -13.65
CA GLY A 30 12.50 -1.55 -12.91
C GLY A 30 13.04 -0.17 -12.51
N THR A 31 14.35 0.06 -12.67
CA THR A 31 14.94 1.38 -12.41
C THR A 31 14.30 2.42 -13.33
N ARG A 32 13.79 3.49 -12.73
CA ARG A 32 13.25 4.61 -13.48
C ARG A 32 14.39 5.53 -13.92
N VAL A 33 14.39 5.91 -15.19
CA VAL A 33 15.49 6.64 -15.81
C VAL A 33 14.97 7.81 -16.63
N LYS A 34 15.80 8.84 -16.76
CA LYS A 34 15.60 9.91 -17.74
C LYS A 34 16.58 9.67 -18.89
N VAL A 35 16.06 9.67 -20.11
CA VAL A 35 16.81 9.31 -21.32
C VAL A 35 16.57 10.31 -22.46
N PRO A 36 17.55 10.54 -23.34
CA PRO A 36 17.38 11.38 -24.52
C PRO A 36 16.52 10.69 -25.59
N PHE A 37 15.47 11.34 -26.07
CA PHE A 37 14.64 10.86 -27.17
C PHE A 37 14.40 11.98 -28.19
N GLY A 38 15.02 11.87 -29.37
CA GLY A 38 15.09 12.96 -30.35
C GLY A 38 15.80 14.19 -29.77
N HIS A 39 15.12 15.33 -29.78
CA HIS A 39 15.60 16.62 -29.25
C HIS A 39 15.22 16.87 -27.78
N ARG A 40 14.45 15.98 -27.16
CA ARG A 40 13.96 16.14 -25.78
C ARG A 40 14.46 15.04 -24.87
N GLN A 41 14.24 15.22 -23.56
CA GLN A 41 14.48 14.19 -22.55
C GLN A 41 13.14 13.64 -22.09
N VAL A 42 13.03 12.32 -21.95
CA VAL A 42 11.80 11.64 -21.53
C VAL A 42 12.10 10.71 -20.36
N LEU A 43 11.06 10.42 -19.58
CA LEU A 43 11.13 9.40 -18.53
C LEU A 43 10.90 8.02 -19.16
N GLY A 44 11.52 7.01 -18.58
CA GLY A 44 11.33 5.61 -18.95
C GLY A 44 11.61 4.70 -17.77
N CYS A 45 11.24 3.43 -17.93
CA CYS A 45 11.53 2.36 -16.99
C CYS A 45 12.39 1.31 -17.68
N VAL A 46 13.46 0.88 -17.02
CA VAL A 46 14.31 -0.22 -17.51
C VAL A 46 13.51 -1.51 -17.42
N THR A 47 13.29 -2.18 -18.55
CA THR A 47 12.50 -3.41 -18.65
C THR A 47 13.37 -4.63 -18.96
N GLY A 48 14.65 -4.42 -19.28
CA GLY A 48 15.62 -5.49 -19.49
C GLY A 48 17.04 -4.97 -19.47
N LEU A 49 17.98 -5.87 -19.22
CA LEU A 49 19.43 -5.63 -19.32
C LEU A 49 20.02 -6.60 -20.34
N ALA A 50 20.99 -6.13 -21.11
CA ALA A 50 21.70 -6.92 -22.10
C ALA A 50 23.18 -6.54 -22.13
N GLU A 51 24.05 -7.48 -22.51
CA GLU A 51 25.47 -7.18 -22.68
C GLU A 51 25.73 -6.37 -23.95
N GLN A 52 24.96 -6.66 -25.00
CA GLN A 52 25.10 -6.10 -26.34
C GLN A 52 23.73 -5.67 -26.89
N SER A 53 23.76 -4.81 -27.90
CA SER A 53 22.59 -4.36 -28.66
C SER A 53 22.83 -4.63 -30.14
N ASP A 54 21.75 -4.87 -30.88
CA ASP A 54 21.80 -4.96 -32.35
C ASP A 54 21.99 -3.58 -33.02
N TYR A 55 22.07 -2.51 -32.23
CA TYR A 55 22.23 -1.12 -32.71
C TYR A 55 23.57 -0.53 -32.26
N ASP A 56 24.31 0.06 -33.21
CA ASP A 56 25.66 0.59 -32.96
C ASP A 56 25.67 1.98 -32.27
N ALA A 57 24.66 2.82 -32.54
CA ALA A 57 24.63 4.23 -32.14
C ALA A 57 23.71 4.50 -30.94
N LEU A 58 24.01 3.86 -29.81
CA LEU A 58 23.24 4.01 -28.59
C LEU A 58 23.55 5.32 -27.85
N LYS A 59 22.50 6.01 -27.40
CA LYS A 59 22.65 7.17 -26.49
C LYS A 59 22.78 6.69 -25.04
N PRO A 60 23.52 7.41 -24.17
CA PRO A 60 23.61 7.06 -22.76
C PRO A 60 22.34 7.42 -21.98
N ILE A 61 22.06 6.67 -20.91
CA ILE A 61 21.09 7.08 -19.88
C ILE A 61 21.55 8.39 -19.24
N ALA A 62 20.65 9.38 -19.15
CA ALA A 62 21.02 10.69 -18.63
C ALA A 62 21.07 10.72 -17.10
N LYS A 63 20.12 10.08 -16.41
CA LYS A 63 20.14 9.90 -14.95
C LYS A 63 19.10 8.89 -14.46
N ILE A 64 19.32 8.35 -13.27
CA ILE A 64 18.32 7.59 -12.50
C ILE A 64 17.34 8.57 -11.83
N ILE A 65 16.08 8.16 -11.71
CA ILE A 65 14.98 8.90 -11.08
C ILE A 65 14.46 8.07 -9.90
N GLY A 66 14.32 8.72 -8.74
CA GLY A 66 13.90 8.06 -7.51
C GLY A 66 15.04 7.32 -6.81
N ALA A 67 14.80 6.93 -5.56
CA ALA A 67 15.78 6.24 -4.73
C ALA A 67 15.61 4.72 -4.74
N GLN A 68 14.42 4.21 -5.10
CA GLN A 68 14.11 2.79 -5.04
C GLN A 68 13.45 2.29 -6.34
N SER A 69 13.76 1.05 -6.73
CA SER A 69 13.03 0.36 -7.80
C SER A 69 11.70 -0.15 -7.25
N LEU A 70 10.59 0.49 -7.65
CA LEU A 70 9.24 0.07 -7.29
C LEU A 70 8.67 -0.96 -8.28
N VAL A 71 9.27 -1.06 -9.46
CA VAL A 71 8.91 -2.00 -10.51
C VAL A 71 9.73 -3.27 -10.30
N THR A 72 9.21 -4.22 -9.52
CA THR A 72 9.87 -5.51 -9.33
C THR A 72 9.73 -6.38 -10.61
N PRO A 73 10.54 -7.45 -10.76
CA PRO A 73 10.36 -8.40 -11.86
C PRO A 73 8.93 -8.95 -11.96
N ARG A 74 8.28 -9.27 -10.82
CA ARG A 74 6.89 -9.75 -10.77
C ARG A 74 5.89 -8.69 -11.25
N VAL A 75 6.08 -7.43 -10.84
CA VAL A 75 5.25 -6.31 -11.31
C VAL A 75 5.41 -6.11 -12.82
N LEU A 76 6.63 -6.22 -13.34
CA LEU A 76 6.90 -6.08 -14.77
C LEU A 76 6.32 -7.24 -15.57
N GLU A 77 6.43 -8.48 -15.06
CA GLU A 77 5.81 -9.67 -15.64
C GLU A 77 4.29 -9.51 -15.74
N LEU A 78 3.63 -9.10 -14.65
CA LEU A 78 2.20 -8.82 -14.64
C LEU A 78 1.83 -7.71 -15.63
N ALA A 79 2.58 -6.60 -15.66
CA ALA A 79 2.32 -5.51 -16.59
C ALA A 79 2.49 -5.94 -18.06
N ARG A 80 3.44 -6.83 -18.37
CA ARG A 80 3.63 -7.41 -19.71
C ARG A 80 2.45 -8.30 -20.09
N TRP A 81 2.03 -9.19 -19.20
CA TRP A 81 0.87 -10.05 -19.43
C TRP A 81 -0.39 -9.22 -19.68
N ILE A 82 -0.66 -8.19 -18.86
CA ILE A 82 -1.79 -7.27 -19.06
C ILE A 82 -1.69 -6.59 -20.43
N ALA A 83 -0.50 -6.10 -20.79
CA ALA A 83 -0.31 -5.39 -22.05
C ALA A 83 -0.53 -6.27 -23.27
N GLU A 84 -0.07 -7.52 -23.21
CA GLU A 84 -0.25 -8.52 -24.26
C GLU A 84 -1.73 -8.93 -24.36
N TYR A 85 -2.32 -9.36 -23.25
CA TYR A 85 -3.69 -9.88 -23.22
C TYR A 85 -4.74 -8.80 -23.56
N TYR A 86 -4.58 -7.58 -23.03
CA TYR A 86 -5.50 -6.47 -23.28
C TYR A 86 -5.04 -5.52 -24.42
N CYS A 87 -4.02 -5.92 -25.19
CA CYS A 87 -3.55 -5.21 -26.39
C CYS A 87 -3.22 -3.71 -26.17
N CYS A 88 -2.61 -3.37 -25.04
CA CYS A 88 -2.20 -2.01 -24.68
C CYS A 88 -0.68 -1.83 -24.67
N ALA A 89 -0.20 -0.60 -24.42
CA ALA A 89 1.22 -0.39 -24.18
C ALA A 89 1.62 -0.94 -22.80
N THR A 90 2.80 -1.54 -22.69
CA THR A 90 3.34 -1.99 -21.40
C THR A 90 3.41 -0.86 -20.39
N GLU A 91 3.67 0.39 -20.80
CA GLU A 91 3.65 1.51 -19.88
C GLU A 91 2.23 1.87 -19.40
N THR A 92 1.21 1.68 -20.25
CA THR A 92 -0.19 1.86 -19.82
C THR A 92 -0.55 0.82 -18.75
N ALA A 93 -0.19 -0.44 -18.96
CA ALA A 93 -0.36 -1.49 -17.95
C ALA A 93 0.44 -1.18 -16.67
N LEU A 94 1.71 -0.76 -16.80
CA LEU A 94 2.55 -0.44 -15.66
C LEU A 94 2.01 0.73 -14.81
N LYS A 95 1.40 1.75 -15.44
CA LYS A 95 0.72 2.85 -14.75
C LYS A 95 -0.49 2.38 -13.95
N SER A 96 -1.14 1.29 -14.34
CA SER A 96 -2.22 0.67 -13.57
C SER A 96 -1.69 -0.14 -12.39
N VAL A 97 -0.63 -0.93 -12.59
CA VAL A 97 -0.03 -1.75 -11.51
C VAL A 97 0.65 -0.88 -10.45
N LEU A 98 1.28 0.22 -10.86
CA LEU A 98 1.94 1.19 -9.97
C LEU A 98 1.35 2.59 -10.18
N PRO A 99 0.34 2.97 -9.37
CA PRO A 99 -0.32 4.26 -9.47
C PRO A 99 0.65 5.44 -9.33
N ASP A 100 0.26 6.59 -9.89
CA ASP A 100 1.10 7.79 -9.94
C ASP A 100 1.62 8.27 -8.57
N ALA A 101 0.79 8.17 -7.53
CA ALA A 101 1.16 8.54 -6.15
C ALA A 101 2.38 7.75 -5.62
N VAL A 102 2.54 6.52 -6.10
CA VAL A 102 3.63 5.63 -5.76
C VAL A 102 4.79 5.85 -6.74
N ARG A 103 4.50 5.80 -8.05
CA ARG A 103 5.49 5.87 -9.13
C ARG A 103 6.30 7.17 -9.17
N LYS A 104 5.69 8.29 -8.79
CA LYS A 104 6.35 9.61 -8.87
C LYS A 104 7.19 9.94 -7.64
N GLU A 105 7.02 9.22 -6.51
CA GLU A 105 7.65 9.55 -5.22
C GLU A 105 7.51 11.05 -4.86
N GLN A 106 6.49 11.74 -5.39
CA GLN A 106 6.26 13.18 -5.21
C GLN A 106 5.50 13.47 -3.92
N GLU A 107 4.56 12.58 -3.59
CA GLU A 107 3.91 12.55 -2.30
C GLU A 107 4.91 11.94 -1.33
N GLY A 108 5.54 12.77 -0.51
CA GLY A 108 6.32 12.31 0.62
C GLY A 108 5.43 11.89 1.78
N TRP A 109 6.07 11.34 2.80
CA TRP A 109 5.46 11.21 4.11
C TRP A 109 5.00 12.58 4.61
N ARG A 110 3.77 12.66 5.10
CA ARG A 110 3.29 13.88 5.74
C ARG A 110 3.99 14.03 7.08
N GLU A 111 4.69 15.15 7.27
CA GLU A 111 5.29 15.48 8.55
C GLU A 111 4.32 16.34 9.38
N ARG A 112 4.17 16.01 10.66
CA ARG A 112 3.50 16.85 11.65
C ARG A 112 4.41 16.99 12.85
N LEU A 113 4.30 18.12 13.55
CA LEU A 113 4.97 18.26 14.85
C LEU A 113 4.29 17.31 15.84
N HIS A 114 5.06 16.40 16.41
CA HIS A 114 4.66 15.53 17.50
C HIS A 114 5.30 16.00 18.78
N VAL A 115 4.59 15.79 19.87
CA VAL A 115 5.07 16.05 21.23
C VAL A 115 5.34 14.72 21.88
N ARG A 116 6.58 14.50 22.34
CA ARG A 116 7.02 13.28 23.00
C ARG A 116 7.55 13.59 24.38
N LEU A 117 7.28 12.71 25.35
CA LEU A 117 7.91 12.78 26.66
C LEU A 117 9.41 12.48 26.56
N LEU A 118 10.23 13.27 27.25
CA LEU A 118 11.64 12.96 27.47
C LEU A 118 11.79 12.12 28.74
N PRO A 119 12.76 11.19 28.80
CA PRO A 119 13.00 10.41 30.00
C PRO A 119 13.58 11.29 31.12
N GLY A 120 12.87 11.38 32.25
CA GLY A 120 13.27 12.12 33.45
C GLY A 120 12.15 13.03 33.95
N ASP A 121 12.01 13.14 35.28
CA ASP A 121 10.92 13.91 35.93
C ASP A 121 11.44 15.22 36.56
N ASP A 122 12.69 15.59 36.27
CA ASP A 122 13.34 16.77 36.81
C ASP A 122 12.62 18.04 36.32
N GLY A 123 11.94 18.74 37.24
CA GLY A 123 11.18 19.97 36.94
C GLY A 123 9.66 19.80 36.86
N VAL A 124 9.12 18.58 37.00
CA VAL A 124 7.66 18.34 37.06
C VAL A 124 7.02 19.02 38.27
N GLY A 125 7.72 19.07 39.40
CA GLY A 125 7.25 19.73 40.62
C GLY A 125 7.11 21.26 40.52
N GLU A 126 7.71 21.88 39.50
CA GLU A 126 7.65 23.33 39.25
C GLU A 126 6.64 23.71 38.17
N LEU A 127 5.83 22.76 37.71
CA LEU A 127 4.81 23.00 36.70
C LEU A 127 3.62 23.75 37.32
N THR A 128 3.12 24.73 36.58
CA THR A 128 1.81 25.31 36.92
C THR A 128 0.72 24.26 36.76
N LYS A 129 -0.44 24.44 37.43
CA LYS A 129 -1.57 23.51 37.31
C LYS A 129 -1.92 23.17 35.85
N ARG A 130 -1.90 24.18 34.97
CA ARG A 130 -2.19 24.02 33.54
C ARG A 130 -1.10 23.24 32.79
N GLN A 131 0.16 23.43 33.16
CA GLN A 131 1.29 22.70 32.58
C GLN A 131 1.28 21.23 33.03
N LEU A 132 0.91 20.97 34.29
CA LEU A 132 0.78 19.62 34.83
C LEU A 132 -0.33 18.83 34.12
N GLU A 133 -1.49 19.45 33.88
CA GLU A 133 -2.58 18.84 33.08
C GLU A 133 -2.11 18.44 31.68
N VAL A 134 -1.36 19.32 31.00
CA VAL A 134 -0.81 19.03 29.67
C VAL A 134 0.24 17.92 29.75
N TYR A 135 1.11 17.93 30.77
CA TYR A 135 2.12 16.90 30.98
C TYR A 135 1.50 15.52 31.20
N GLN A 136 0.45 15.42 32.02
CA GLN A 136 -0.25 14.16 32.28
C GLN A 136 -0.88 13.55 31.02
N VAL A 137 -1.49 14.38 30.17
CA VAL A 137 -2.02 13.91 28.87
C VAL A 137 -0.91 13.36 27.97
N ILE A 138 0.27 13.99 27.96
CA ILE A 138 1.42 13.51 27.19
C ILE A 138 1.96 12.20 27.79
N GLU A 139 2.01 12.09 29.12
CA GLU A 139 2.48 10.91 29.83
C GLU A 139 1.59 9.68 29.54
N GLU A 140 0.27 9.85 29.55
CA GLU A 140 -0.70 8.79 29.24
C GLU A 140 -0.59 8.31 27.77
N ASN A 141 -0.39 9.24 26.83
CA ASN A 141 -0.38 8.94 25.39
C ASN A 141 1.03 8.64 24.83
N ARG A 142 2.09 8.93 25.59
CA ARG A 142 3.54 8.86 25.25
C ARG A 142 4.00 9.74 24.09
N SER A 143 3.23 9.82 23.00
CA SER A 143 3.45 10.71 21.85
C SER A 143 2.13 11.01 21.17
N LEU A 144 1.92 12.28 20.81
CA LEU A 144 0.73 12.71 20.07
C LEU A 144 1.02 13.94 19.19
N PRO A 145 0.26 14.15 18.10
CA PRO A 145 0.38 15.35 17.28
C PRO A 145 0.14 16.61 18.12
N LEU A 146 0.97 17.64 17.94
CA LEU A 146 0.85 18.90 18.68
C LEU A 146 -0.55 19.50 18.57
N GLN A 147 -1.17 19.49 17.38
CA GLN A 147 -2.52 20.02 17.19
C GLN A 147 -3.58 19.26 18.00
N GLU A 148 -3.44 17.94 18.12
CA GLU A 148 -4.37 17.10 18.88
C GLU A 148 -4.21 17.33 20.38
N LEU A 149 -2.96 17.43 20.87
CA LEU A 149 -2.68 17.83 22.25
C LEU A 149 -3.34 19.17 22.59
N LEU A 150 -3.22 20.15 21.70
CA LEU A 150 -3.83 21.48 21.90
C LEU A 150 -5.36 21.40 21.96
N GLN A 151 -5.98 20.54 21.16
CA GLN A 151 -7.43 20.32 21.17
C GLN A 151 -7.90 19.62 22.46
N ILE A 152 -7.26 18.51 22.82
CA ILE A 152 -7.60 17.71 24.01
C ILE A 152 -7.47 18.56 25.28
N THR A 153 -6.34 19.27 25.39
CA THR A 153 -6.06 20.05 26.60
C THR A 153 -6.76 21.41 26.57
N GLY A 154 -7.16 21.92 25.40
CA GLY A 154 -7.68 23.29 25.24
C GLY A 154 -6.64 24.37 25.51
N THR A 155 -5.36 24.09 25.23
CA THR A 155 -4.23 25.00 25.52
C THR A 155 -3.67 25.62 24.23
N THR A 156 -2.57 26.37 24.34
CA THR A 156 -1.88 27.01 23.21
C THR A 156 -0.46 26.48 23.05
N ALA A 157 0.07 26.54 21.83
CA ALA A 157 1.42 26.07 21.51
C ALA A 157 2.53 26.66 22.41
N PRO A 158 2.48 27.95 22.84
CA PRO A 158 3.44 28.48 23.81
C PRO A 158 3.46 27.76 25.16
N THR A 159 2.31 27.30 25.66
CA THR A 159 2.25 26.55 26.92
C THR A 159 2.99 25.22 26.81
N VAL A 160 2.85 24.55 25.65
CA VAL A 160 3.57 23.31 25.34
C VAL A 160 5.07 23.60 25.15
N ARG A 161 5.45 24.65 24.42
CA ARG A 161 6.87 25.04 24.28
C ARG A 161 7.57 25.33 25.60
N LYS A 162 6.87 25.87 26.61
CA LYS A 162 7.45 26.04 27.96
C LYS A 162 7.79 24.71 28.65
N LEU A 163 7.10 23.62 28.32
CA LEU A 163 7.46 22.28 28.81
C LEU A 163 8.71 21.75 28.08
N GLU A 164 8.85 22.07 26.79
CA GLU A 164 10.05 21.77 26.00
C GLU A 164 11.26 22.56 26.50
N ASP A 165 11.10 23.86 26.79
CA ASP A 165 12.14 24.71 27.38
C ASP A 165 12.63 24.19 28.75
N LYS A 166 11.74 23.51 29.49
CA LYS A 166 12.04 22.85 30.76
C LYS A 166 12.68 21.46 30.59
N GLY A 167 12.87 20.98 29.36
CA GLY A 167 13.48 19.68 29.07
C GLY A 167 12.60 18.47 29.38
N LEU A 168 11.30 18.66 29.61
CA LEU A 168 10.36 17.59 29.97
C LEU A 168 9.78 16.88 28.74
N ILE A 169 9.74 17.59 27.60
CA ILE A 169 9.19 17.09 26.35
C ILE A 169 10.04 17.53 25.17
N GLU A 170 9.88 16.88 24.04
CA GLU A 170 10.48 17.24 22.75
C GLU A 170 9.38 17.47 21.72
N ILE A 171 9.45 18.58 20.98
CA ILE A 171 8.58 18.87 19.84
C ILE A 171 9.39 18.69 18.55
N ALA A 172 9.24 17.53 17.92
CA ALA A 172 9.96 17.20 16.69
C ALA A 172 8.99 16.92 15.52
N PRO A 173 9.39 17.22 14.27
CA PRO A 173 8.67 16.72 13.11
C PRO A 173 8.73 15.19 13.11
N GLN A 174 7.57 14.57 13.01
CA GLN A 174 7.41 13.12 12.90
C GLN A 174 6.49 12.81 11.72
N ILE A 175 6.78 11.69 11.04
CA ILE A 175 5.92 11.15 9.99
C ILE A 175 4.56 10.79 10.60
N SER A 176 3.50 11.38 10.06
CA SER A 176 2.10 11.18 10.45
C SER A 176 1.34 10.61 9.26
N GLU A 177 1.00 9.32 9.34
CA GLU A 177 0.23 8.63 8.30
C GLU A 177 -1.20 9.18 8.24
N ARG A 178 -1.71 9.28 7.01
CA ARG A 178 -3.09 9.65 6.69
C ARG A 178 -3.92 8.36 6.69
N ASP A 179 -4.43 7.96 7.84
CA ASP A 179 -5.40 6.86 7.94
C ASP A 179 -6.84 7.44 7.96
N PRO A 180 -7.65 7.22 6.89
CA PRO A 180 -9.02 7.72 6.82
C PRO A 180 -9.94 7.19 7.93
N TYR A 181 -9.55 6.09 8.58
CA TYR A 181 -10.35 5.38 9.56
C TYR A 181 -9.75 5.49 10.98
N ALA A 182 -8.80 6.39 11.21
CA ALA A 182 -8.11 6.54 12.51
C ALA A 182 -9.06 6.85 13.68
N ASN A 183 -10.20 7.48 13.40
CA ASN A 183 -11.16 7.92 14.41
C ASN A 183 -12.29 6.90 14.68
N GLU A 184 -12.23 5.72 14.07
CA GLU A 184 -13.25 4.67 14.28
C GLU A 184 -12.85 3.78 15.47
N GLU A 185 -13.74 3.66 16.46
CA GLU A 185 -13.59 2.66 17.53
C GLU A 185 -14.00 1.28 17.03
N ILE A 186 -13.00 0.45 16.74
CA ILE A 186 -13.23 -0.88 16.19
C ILE A 186 -13.22 -1.92 17.31
N VAL A 187 -14.40 -2.44 17.64
CA VAL A 187 -14.55 -3.49 18.65
C VAL A 187 -14.05 -4.83 18.08
N PRO A 188 -13.06 -5.49 18.72
CA PRO A 188 -12.56 -6.77 18.22
C PRO A 188 -13.63 -7.87 18.22
N THR A 189 -13.58 -8.76 17.23
CA THR A 189 -14.47 -9.91 17.12
C THR A 189 -13.69 -11.23 17.11
N GLN A 190 -14.39 -12.34 17.40
CA GLN A 190 -13.83 -13.69 17.33
C GLN A 190 -14.39 -14.48 16.15
N PRO A 191 -13.70 -15.54 15.69
CA PRO A 191 -14.23 -16.49 14.72
C PRO A 191 -15.58 -17.06 15.14
N LEU A 192 -16.52 -17.11 14.19
CA LEU A 192 -17.81 -17.75 14.39
C LEU A 192 -17.69 -19.25 14.14
N THR A 193 -18.52 -20.04 14.82
CA THR A 193 -18.65 -21.47 14.51
C THR A 193 -19.21 -21.65 13.11
N LEU A 194 -18.44 -22.28 12.22
CA LEU A 194 -18.90 -22.60 10.87
C LEU A 194 -19.98 -23.67 10.91
N ASN A 195 -20.94 -23.58 9.99
CA ASN A 195 -21.82 -24.70 9.69
C ASN A 195 -21.10 -25.77 8.84
N ALA A 196 -21.74 -26.91 8.62
CA ALA A 196 -21.14 -28.03 7.89
C ALA A 196 -20.69 -27.67 6.47
N GLU A 197 -21.49 -26.90 5.72
CA GLU A 197 -21.17 -26.50 4.35
C GLU A 197 -20.00 -25.51 4.29
N GLN A 198 -19.98 -24.55 5.21
CA GLN A 198 -18.89 -23.59 5.35
C GLN A 198 -17.57 -24.26 5.75
N ALA A 199 -17.62 -25.25 6.65
CA ALA A 199 -16.45 -26.02 7.06
C ALA A 199 -15.85 -26.80 5.88
N VAL A 200 -16.70 -27.48 5.10
CA VAL A 200 -16.28 -28.19 3.87
C VAL A 200 -15.65 -27.23 2.86
N ALA A 201 -16.24 -26.04 2.68
CA ALA A 201 -15.69 -25.02 1.79
C ALA A 201 -14.32 -24.52 2.25
N LEU A 202 -14.17 -24.22 3.54
CA LEU A 202 -12.91 -23.75 4.12
C LEU A 202 -11.81 -24.82 4.02
N GLU A 203 -12.14 -26.08 4.33
CA GLU A 203 -11.21 -27.22 4.20
C GLU A 203 -10.72 -27.36 2.75
N ALA A 204 -11.63 -27.32 1.78
CA ALA A 204 -11.26 -27.41 0.36
C ALA A 204 -10.31 -26.29 -0.09
N ILE A 205 -10.54 -25.06 0.38
CA ILE A 205 -9.67 -23.91 0.10
C ILE A 205 -8.27 -24.11 0.70
N ASN A 206 -8.19 -24.56 1.95
CA ASN A 206 -6.93 -24.74 2.66
C ASN A 206 -6.08 -25.90 2.12
N ASP A 207 -6.72 -26.98 1.69
CA ASP A 207 -6.03 -28.20 1.23
C ASP A 207 -5.43 -28.09 -0.17
N ARG A 208 -5.89 -27.13 -0.98
CA ARG A 208 -5.47 -27.01 -2.39
C ARG A 208 -4.99 -25.59 -2.70
N PRO A 209 -3.85 -25.16 -2.13
CA PRO A 209 -3.29 -23.84 -2.40
C PRO A 209 -3.00 -23.66 -3.90
N GLY A 210 -3.28 -22.47 -4.42
CA GLY A 210 -3.09 -22.13 -5.85
C GLY A 210 -4.16 -22.70 -6.79
N LYS A 211 -5.28 -23.22 -6.27
CA LYS A 211 -6.46 -23.57 -7.06
C LYS A 211 -7.51 -22.46 -7.01
N PHE A 212 -8.35 -22.43 -8.04
CA PHE A 212 -9.49 -21.53 -8.14
C PHE A 212 -10.76 -22.20 -7.62
N PHE A 213 -11.54 -21.45 -6.87
CA PHE A 213 -12.79 -21.91 -6.27
C PHE A 213 -13.89 -20.89 -6.55
N LEU A 214 -15.09 -21.40 -6.83
CA LEU A 214 -16.31 -20.61 -6.81
C LEU A 214 -17.05 -20.92 -5.51
N LEU A 215 -17.09 -19.96 -4.59
CA LEU A 215 -17.92 -20.07 -3.38
C LEU A 215 -19.32 -19.52 -3.66
N HIS A 216 -20.22 -20.39 -4.09
CA HIS A 216 -21.59 -20.02 -4.41
C HIS A 216 -22.50 -20.09 -3.18
N GLY A 217 -23.13 -18.97 -2.84
CA GLY A 217 -24.09 -18.88 -1.75
C GLY A 217 -24.88 -17.57 -1.79
N VAL A 218 -26.17 -17.64 -1.46
CA VAL A 218 -27.04 -16.45 -1.39
C VAL A 218 -26.58 -15.48 -0.30
N THR A 219 -27.00 -14.23 -0.36
CA THR A 219 -26.73 -13.25 0.71
C THR A 219 -27.19 -13.79 2.06
N GLY A 220 -26.37 -13.62 3.09
CA GLY A 220 -26.66 -14.13 4.44
C GLY A 220 -26.28 -15.61 4.67
N SER A 221 -25.85 -16.36 3.66
CA SER A 221 -25.33 -17.74 3.83
C SER A 221 -23.98 -17.82 4.58
N GLY A 222 -23.34 -16.67 4.84
CA GLY A 222 -22.10 -16.58 5.60
C GLY A 222 -20.81 -16.74 4.79
N LYS A 223 -20.83 -16.46 3.47
CA LYS A 223 -19.62 -16.44 2.62
C LYS A 223 -18.47 -15.64 3.25
N THR A 224 -18.79 -14.47 3.81
CA THR A 224 -17.81 -13.60 4.47
C THR A 224 -17.11 -14.27 5.65
N GLU A 225 -17.78 -15.14 6.41
CA GLU A 225 -17.12 -15.84 7.51
C GLU A 225 -16.10 -16.86 6.98
N VAL A 226 -16.41 -17.55 5.87
CA VAL A 226 -15.45 -18.42 5.17
C VAL A 226 -14.24 -17.61 4.69
N TYR A 227 -14.47 -16.41 4.14
CA TYR A 227 -13.38 -15.51 3.73
C TYR A 227 -12.47 -15.15 4.92
N LEU A 228 -13.05 -14.72 6.04
CA LEU A 228 -12.29 -14.33 7.23
C LEU A 228 -11.47 -15.49 7.79
N GLN A 229 -12.01 -16.71 7.82
CA GLN A 229 -11.27 -17.87 8.31
C GLN A 229 -10.22 -18.38 7.31
N ALA A 230 -10.46 -18.27 6.00
CA ALA A 230 -9.45 -18.56 4.99
C ALA A 230 -8.28 -17.57 5.06
N ILE A 231 -8.56 -16.28 5.31
CA ILE A 231 -7.52 -15.27 5.56
C ILE A 231 -6.74 -15.60 6.83
N ALA A 232 -7.41 -16.03 7.91
CA ALA A 232 -6.75 -16.45 9.14
C ALA A 232 -5.77 -17.61 8.88
N ALA A 233 -6.18 -18.63 8.14
CA ALA A 233 -5.32 -19.75 7.74
C ALA A 233 -4.12 -19.30 6.88
N ALA A 234 -4.29 -18.31 5.99
CA ALA A 234 -3.18 -17.73 5.23
C ALA A 234 -2.19 -16.98 6.15
N LEU A 235 -2.70 -16.21 7.12
CA LEU A 235 -1.89 -15.48 8.10
C LEU A 235 -1.10 -16.40 9.03
N GLU A 236 -1.69 -17.53 9.44
CA GLU A 236 -1.01 -18.57 10.22
C GLU A 236 0.21 -19.14 9.48
N GLN A 237 0.16 -19.20 8.15
CA GLN A 237 1.29 -19.56 7.28
C GLN A 237 2.25 -18.40 7.02
N GLY A 238 2.07 -17.25 7.68
CA GLY A 238 2.85 -16.05 7.50
C GLY A 238 2.52 -15.23 6.24
N LYS A 239 1.53 -15.67 5.44
CA LYS A 239 1.13 -15.06 4.17
C LYS A 239 0.01 -14.02 4.35
N GLY A 240 -0.11 -13.10 3.41
CA GLY A 240 -1.16 -12.09 3.37
C GLY A 240 -2.31 -12.44 2.42
N ALA A 241 -3.30 -11.56 2.36
CA ALA A 241 -4.47 -11.72 1.51
C ALA A 241 -4.92 -10.40 0.85
N ILE A 242 -5.47 -10.50 -0.35
CA ILE A 242 -6.18 -9.41 -1.05
C ILE A 242 -7.66 -9.78 -1.13
N VAL A 243 -8.52 -8.84 -0.75
CA VAL A 243 -9.98 -8.97 -0.82
C VAL A 243 -10.49 -7.87 -1.73
N LEU A 244 -10.92 -8.25 -2.92
CA LEU A 244 -11.62 -7.37 -3.84
C LEU A 244 -13.10 -7.37 -3.49
N VAL A 245 -13.65 -6.18 -3.33
CA VAL A 245 -15.09 -5.94 -3.20
C VAL A 245 -15.52 -4.93 -4.27
N PRO A 246 -16.78 -4.96 -4.73
CA PRO A 246 -17.30 -3.93 -5.61
C PRO A 246 -17.15 -2.55 -4.97
N GLU A 247 -16.86 -1.52 -5.77
CA GLU A 247 -16.54 -0.18 -5.25
C GLU A 247 -17.67 0.41 -4.39
N ILE A 248 -18.93 0.17 -4.77
CA ILE A 248 -20.12 0.57 -4.02
C ILE A 248 -20.32 -0.23 -2.71
N SER A 249 -19.71 -1.41 -2.62
CA SER A 249 -19.82 -2.34 -1.49
C SER A 249 -18.68 -2.18 -0.48
N LEU A 250 -17.68 -1.35 -0.79
CA LEU A 250 -16.60 -0.97 0.12
C LEU A 250 -17.10 0.07 1.15
N THR A 251 -18.14 -0.30 1.89
CA THR A 251 -18.71 0.52 2.96
C THR A 251 -17.81 0.47 4.19
N PRO A 252 -17.88 1.48 5.08
CA PRO A 252 -17.21 1.45 6.37
C PRO A 252 -17.51 0.17 7.16
N GLN A 253 -18.76 -0.32 7.12
CA GLN A 253 -19.15 -1.58 7.77
C GLN A 253 -18.40 -2.81 7.24
N THR A 254 -18.19 -2.89 5.92
CA THR A 254 -17.38 -3.97 5.33
C THR A 254 -15.94 -3.86 5.84
N VAL A 255 -15.33 -2.68 5.78
CA VAL A 255 -13.96 -2.45 6.26
C VAL A 255 -13.81 -2.78 7.75
N GLU A 256 -14.74 -2.29 8.57
CA GLU A 256 -14.79 -2.52 10.01
C GLU A 256 -14.83 -4.00 10.34
N ARG A 257 -15.65 -4.80 9.63
CA ARG A 257 -15.74 -6.24 9.87
C ARG A 257 -14.39 -6.95 9.76
N PHE A 258 -13.59 -6.61 8.75
CA PHE A 258 -12.25 -7.20 8.62
C PHE A 258 -11.27 -6.64 9.64
N LYS A 259 -11.27 -5.31 9.86
CA LYS A 259 -10.43 -4.69 10.89
C LYS A 259 -10.71 -5.27 12.27
N ALA A 260 -11.97 -5.43 12.64
CA ALA A 260 -12.42 -6.01 13.90
C ALA A 260 -11.96 -7.46 14.08
N ARG A 261 -11.92 -8.26 13.01
CA ARG A 261 -11.47 -9.65 13.09
C ARG A 261 -9.96 -9.77 13.35
N PHE A 262 -9.16 -8.83 12.87
CA PHE A 262 -7.69 -8.90 12.92
C PHE A 262 -7.03 -7.79 13.75
N SER A 263 -7.79 -7.04 14.55
CA SER A 263 -7.29 -5.97 15.43
C SER A 263 -6.67 -6.48 16.74
N SER A 264 -6.92 -7.74 17.12
CA SER A 264 -6.43 -8.36 18.35
C SER A 264 -6.08 -9.85 18.16
N GLY A 265 -5.50 -10.46 19.20
CA GLY A 265 -5.14 -11.88 19.18
C GLY A 265 -3.82 -12.18 18.45
N PRO A 266 -3.50 -13.47 18.24
CA PRO A 266 -2.21 -13.90 17.69
C PRO A 266 -2.02 -13.54 16.20
N LEU A 267 -3.11 -13.37 15.46
CA LEU A 267 -3.09 -13.01 14.03
C LEU A 267 -3.27 -11.50 13.80
N LYS A 268 -2.99 -10.69 14.82
CA LYS A 268 -3.13 -9.22 14.73
C LYS A 268 -2.28 -8.67 13.59
N THR A 269 -2.92 -7.92 12.70
CA THR A 269 -2.25 -7.20 11.60
C THR A 269 -3.04 -5.93 11.27
N LEU A 270 -2.37 -4.94 10.69
CA LEU A 270 -3.10 -3.84 10.06
C LEU A 270 -3.83 -4.36 8.82
N VAL A 271 -4.96 -3.73 8.52
CA VAL A 271 -5.73 -3.94 7.29
C VAL A 271 -5.62 -2.65 6.48
N ALA A 272 -5.06 -2.76 5.28
CA ALA A 272 -4.97 -1.65 4.35
C ALA A 272 -6.22 -1.59 3.47
N VAL A 273 -6.65 -0.37 3.14
CA VAL A 273 -7.83 -0.15 2.30
C VAL A 273 -7.42 0.62 1.05
N LEU A 274 -7.79 0.13 -0.14
CA LEU A 274 -7.43 0.76 -1.42
C LEU A 274 -8.65 0.99 -2.32
N HIS A 275 -8.96 2.25 -2.61
CA HIS A 275 -10.04 2.62 -3.54
C HIS A 275 -9.76 3.96 -4.26
N SER A 276 -10.66 4.33 -5.18
CA SER A 276 -10.51 5.55 -5.99
C SER A 276 -10.63 6.82 -5.17
N HIS A 277 -11.54 6.86 -4.18
CA HIS A 277 -11.78 8.03 -3.31
C HIS A 277 -10.61 8.42 -2.39
N LEU A 278 -9.57 7.59 -2.26
CA LEU A 278 -8.37 7.99 -1.51
C LEU A 278 -7.63 9.12 -2.24
N SER A 279 -7.21 10.11 -1.46
CA SER A 279 -6.23 11.10 -1.92
C SER A 279 -4.92 10.41 -2.32
N ALA A 280 -4.11 11.10 -3.13
CA ALA A 280 -2.81 10.58 -3.54
C ALA A 280 -1.91 10.28 -2.32
N GLY A 281 -2.02 11.10 -1.28
CA GLY A 281 -1.33 10.91 -0.01
C GLY A 281 -1.77 9.69 0.80
N GLU A 282 -3.06 9.49 0.99
CA GLU A 282 -3.58 8.29 1.68
C GLU A 282 -3.21 7.02 0.91
N ARG A 283 -3.32 7.06 -0.42
CA ARG A 283 -2.91 5.94 -1.28
C ARG A 283 -1.41 5.65 -1.15
N HIS A 284 -0.57 6.68 -1.04
CA HIS A 284 0.86 6.53 -0.79
C HIS A 284 1.11 5.83 0.55
N ASP A 285 0.49 6.31 1.63
CA ASP A 285 0.67 5.76 2.98
C ASP A 285 0.19 4.30 3.06
N GLU A 286 -0.99 3.98 2.52
CA GLU A 286 -1.52 2.61 2.45
C GLU A 286 -0.62 1.68 1.64
N TRP A 287 -0.13 2.13 0.48
CA TRP A 287 0.76 1.32 -0.35
C TRP A 287 2.08 1.01 0.37
N HIS A 288 2.67 2.00 1.05
CA HIS A 288 3.89 1.79 1.84
C HIS A 288 3.63 0.92 3.08
N LYS A 289 2.47 1.05 3.73
CA LYS A 289 2.03 0.18 4.84
C LYS A 289 1.99 -1.29 4.42
N ILE A 290 1.49 -1.58 3.21
CA ILE A 290 1.46 -2.94 2.64
C ILE A 290 2.88 -3.41 2.32
N ARG A 291 3.66 -2.60 1.57
CA ARG A 291 5.01 -2.97 1.14
C ARG A 291 5.99 -3.21 2.30
N GLN A 292 5.83 -2.51 3.41
CA GLN A 292 6.64 -2.70 4.62
C GLN A 292 6.21 -3.94 5.43
N GLY A 293 5.17 -4.65 4.99
CA GLY A 293 4.63 -5.83 5.68
C GLY A 293 3.82 -5.51 6.95
N ARG A 294 3.55 -4.22 7.23
CA ARG A 294 2.74 -3.80 8.39
C ARG A 294 1.26 -4.14 8.22
N ALA A 295 0.77 -4.07 6.99
CA ALA A 295 -0.55 -4.59 6.62
C ALA A 295 -0.41 -5.83 5.74
N LYS A 296 -0.83 -6.98 6.27
CA LYS A 296 -0.89 -8.26 5.53
C LYS A 296 -2.24 -8.51 4.84
N ILE A 297 -3.26 -7.74 5.18
CA ILE A 297 -4.58 -7.82 4.55
C ILE A 297 -4.82 -6.52 3.79
N VAL A 298 -5.26 -6.66 2.55
CA VAL A 298 -5.70 -5.53 1.72
C VAL A 298 -7.15 -5.74 1.34
N ILE A 299 -7.97 -4.73 1.53
CA ILE A 299 -9.36 -4.70 1.07
C ILE A 299 -9.50 -3.55 0.11
N GLY A 300 -10.17 -3.75 -1.01
CA GLY A 300 -10.40 -2.63 -1.89
C GLY A 300 -11.23 -2.95 -3.11
N ALA A 301 -11.40 -1.92 -3.92
CA ALA A 301 -12.04 -2.03 -5.22
C ALA A 301 -11.09 -2.68 -6.25
N ARG A 302 -11.44 -2.60 -7.52
CA ARG A 302 -10.71 -3.13 -8.67
C ARG A 302 -9.18 -2.93 -8.62
N SER A 303 -8.69 -1.74 -8.26
CA SER A 303 -7.25 -1.41 -8.25
C SER A 303 -6.44 -2.12 -7.17
N ALA A 304 -7.10 -2.64 -6.12
CA ALA A 304 -6.43 -3.31 -5.02
C ALA A 304 -5.76 -4.63 -5.43
N ILE A 305 -6.12 -5.18 -6.61
CA ILE A 305 -5.47 -6.38 -7.15
C ILE A 305 -3.96 -6.22 -7.36
N PHE A 306 -3.48 -4.98 -7.50
CA PHE A 306 -2.07 -4.65 -7.66
C PHE A 306 -1.34 -4.35 -6.35
N ALA A 307 -1.99 -4.60 -5.20
CA ALA A 307 -1.36 -4.36 -3.91
C ALA A 307 -0.13 -5.26 -3.70
N PRO A 308 1.01 -4.70 -3.21
CA PRO A 308 2.26 -5.42 -3.09
C PRO A 308 2.31 -6.28 -1.82
N VAL A 309 1.32 -7.15 -1.62
CA VAL A 309 1.26 -8.08 -0.49
C VAL A 309 2.28 -9.20 -0.72
N GLU A 310 3.28 -9.32 0.15
CA GLU A 310 4.32 -10.35 0.02
C GLU A 310 4.66 -10.94 1.40
N PRO A 311 4.63 -12.28 1.59
CA PRO A 311 4.16 -13.27 0.63
C PRO A 311 2.62 -13.28 0.51
N LEU A 312 2.08 -13.29 -0.71
CA LEU A 312 0.64 -13.41 -0.96
C LEU A 312 0.19 -14.87 -0.88
N GLY A 313 -0.85 -15.14 -0.10
CA GLY A 313 -1.40 -16.50 0.08
C GLY A 313 -2.81 -16.69 -0.46
N LEU A 314 -3.61 -15.63 -0.54
CA LEU A 314 -5.02 -15.71 -0.89
C LEU A 314 -5.49 -14.44 -1.62
N ILE A 315 -6.26 -14.62 -2.68
CA ILE A 315 -7.05 -13.54 -3.31
C ILE A 315 -8.52 -13.96 -3.25
N ILE A 316 -9.36 -13.07 -2.72
CA ILE A 316 -10.82 -13.22 -2.69
C ILE A 316 -11.41 -12.15 -3.59
N VAL A 317 -12.33 -12.55 -4.48
CA VAL A 317 -13.11 -11.62 -5.30
C VAL A 317 -14.57 -11.79 -4.90
N ASP A 318 -15.08 -10.87 -4.08
CA ASP A 318 -16.47 -10.91 -3.64
C ASP A 318 -17.41 -10.38 -4.71
N GLU A 319 -18.62 -10.92 -4.78
CA GLU A 319 -19.62 -10.57 -5.80
C GLU A 319 -19.00 -10.55 -7.22
N GLU A 320 -18.30 -11.62 -7.61
CA GLU A 320 -17.44 -11.67 -8.83
C GLU A 320 -18.14 -11.31 -10.14
N HIS A 321 -19.47 -11.46 -10.17
CA HIS A 321 -20.32 -11.14 -11.31
C HIS A 321 -20.48 -9.62 -11.54
N GLU A 322 -20.07 -8.78 -10.59
CA GLU A 322 -20.20 -7.33 -10.67
C GLU A 322 -19.35 -6.72 -11.79
N HIS A 323 -20.00 -5.91 -12.62
CA HIS A 323 -19.34 -5.25 -13.77
C HIS A 323 -18.27 -4.24 -13.33
N SER A 324 -18.31 -3.74 -12.09
CA SER A 324 -17.34 -2.77 -11.57
C SER A 324 -15.89 -3.27 -11.60
N TYR A 325 -15.67 -4.59 -11.69
CA TYR A 325 -14.35 -5.17 -11.87
C TYR A 325 -13.73 -4.94 -13.24
N LYS A 326 -14.49 -4.48 -14.25
CA LYS A 326 -13.99 -4.09 -15.56
C LYS A 326 -13.58 -2.62 -15.59
N GLN A 327 -12.31 -2.34 -15.90
CA GLN A 327 -11.85 -0.98 -16.16
C GLN A 327 -12.35 -0.50 -17.54
N GLU A 328 -12.91 0.71 -17.59
CA GLU A 328 -13.42 1.34 -18.83
C GLU A 328 -12.32 2.02 -19.66
N GLU A 329 -11.32 2.59 -18.97
CA GLU A 329 -10.17 3.24 -19.58
C GLU A 329 -9.03 2.25 -19.83
N SER A 330 -8.15 2.55 -20.78
CA SER A 330 -6.97 1.72 -21.06
C SER A 330 -6.13 1.52 -19.77
N PRO A 331 -5.74 0.27 -19.43
CA PRO A 331 -5.65 -0.91 -20.30
C PRO A 331 -6.92 -1.77 -20.36
N ARG A 332 -8.05 -1.32 -19.82
CA ARG A 332 -9.34 -2.03 -19.81
C ARG A 332 -9.25 -3.45 -19.23
N TYR A 333 -8.41 -3.64 -18.22
CA TYR A 333 -8.27 -4.94 -17.56
C TYR A 333 -9.55 -5.29 -16.78
N HIS A 334 -9.76 -6.58 -16.51
CA HIS A 334 -10.79 -7.07 -15.61
C HIS A 334 -10.11 -7.61 -14.35
N ALA A 335 -10.35 -7.04 -13.17
CA ALA A 335 -9.61 -7.41 -11.97
C ALA A 335 -9.78 -8.89 -11.57
N ARG A 336 -10.96 -9.47 -11.77
CA ARG A 336 -11.17 -10.92 -11.58
C ARG A 336 -10.23 -11.75 -12.47
N ASP A 337 -10.07 -11.38 -13.73
CA ASP A 337 -9.25 -12.14 -14.66
C ASP A 337 -7.75 -11.94 -14.36
N VAL A 338 -7.37 -10.77 -13.83
CA VAL A 338 -6.00 -10.50 -13.33
C VAL A 338 -5.70 -11.29 -12.05
N ALA A 339 -6.71 -11.64 -11.26
CA ALA A 339 -6.56 -12.41 -10.03
C ALA A 339 -6.33 -13.91 -10.25
N VAL A 340 -6.56 -14.40 -11.47
CA VAL A 340 -6.45 -15.79 -11.91
C VAL A 340 -5.19 -15.97 -12.73
#